data_AF-Q74BC3-F1
#
_entry.id   AF-Q74BC3-F1
#
_cell.length_a   1.000
_cell.length_b   1.000
_cell.length_c   1.000
_cell.angle_alpha   90.00
_cell.angle_beta   90.00
_cell.angle_gamma   90.00
#
_symmetry.space_group_name_H-M   'P 1'
#
loop_
_entity.id
_entity.type
_entity.pdbx_description
1 polymer ?
#
loop_
_entity_poly.entity_id
_entity_poly.type
_entity_poly.pdbx_seq_one_letter_code
_entity_poly.pdbx_strand_id
1 'polypeptide(L)'
;MKKKDSGETPEKPWHVKPSFGSLYTMKGSKYIYISMNYYKQRLRFPTDRVDTPENWEELREFMEKVGEKIKRRTFCFAKTFYWLDEKTKAHFTALEGSDYKPEPEHVYFGEYCEQWMERKIPTFSSVTKQRDYREALTSRILPYFGEMTFSQVTATAVETFIDNLKRVNRAKNPKKTKGAKPLSVKRVKNIIGPMSKVWESSCNDYNWNLRDPFSAVTQKYTELTDRALQEKERQAALRSDEEEDVSTREIFLLEEWQILCSYIDPHYYPVLELLMLGMIGSELEALQKRHIKGGVLTVRCAVARDRKGMRHLKFKPKNWYRKRDVPLTGRVQSLLEQAMATATRDGVVTFANDIAIPANQFVLTMKDGSPFNYNSFRKTVWNKALKAAGMEPRVPYAARHTLVQWSLLIGMTKTRLVDLMGHSTKKMIDEVYGSYRQGLVEERERILDYLGEDFLALEEMKLAFPERYRRRMATTEPAHETAKAPGLPATFGQSFGQSQGLYPDNYP
;
A
#
# COMPACT_ATOMS: atom_id res chain seq x y z
N MET A 1 -72.01 -27.45 15.25
CA MET A 1 -70.91 -26.53 15.64
C MET A 1 -70.44 -25.78 14.40
N LYS A 2 -70.32 -24.46 14.51
CA LYS A 2 -70.32 -23.42 13.45
C LYS A 2 -69.49 -23.76 12.19
N LYS A 3 -70.17 -23.86 11.02
CA LYS A 3 -69.55 -23.65 9.71
C LYS A 3 -69.13 -22.17 9.62
N LYS A 4 -67.85 -21.93 9.38
CA LYS A 4 -67.30 -20.59 9.13
C LYS A 4 -67.70 -20.19 7.71
N ASP A 5 -68.54 -19.17 7.60
CA ASP A 5 -68.84 -18.49 6.33
C ASP A 5 -67.53 -18.04 5.67
N SER A 6 -67.18 -18.66 4.54
CA SER A 6 -66.21 -18.13 3.60
C SER A 6 -66.89 -16.99 2.84
N GLY A 7 -66.78 -15.77 3.38
CA GLY A 7 -67.20 -14.56 2.70
C GLY A 7 -66.31 -14.28 1.48
N GLU A 8 -66.63 -14.89 0.35
CA GLU A 8 -66.10 -14.51 -0.96
C GLU A 8 -66.88 -13.29 -1.48
N THR A 9 -66.17 -12.18 -1.63
CA THR A 9 -66.60 -11.00 -2.39
C THR A 9 -66.79 -11.44 -3.85
N PRO A 10 -67.82 -11.00 -4.59
CA PRO A 10 -68.03 -11.42 -5.99
C PRO A 10 -66.77 -11.17 -6.83
N GLU A 11 -66.26 -12.23 -7.49
CA GLU A 11 -65.06 -12.16 -8.33
C GLU A 11 -65.32 -11.17 -9.48
N LYS A 12 -64.54 -10.07 -9.51
CA LYS A 12 -64.66 -9.05 -10.56
C LYS A 12 -64.04 -9.60 -11.86
N PRO A 13 -64.57 -9.24 -13.05
CA PRO A 13 -64.17 -9.88 -14.31
C PRO A 13 -62.70 -9.67 -14.70
N TRP A 14 -62.02 -8.68 -14.13
CA TRP A 14 -60.58 -8.42 -14.34
C TRP A 14 -59.67 -9.03 -13.25
N HIS A 15 -60.21 -9.83 -12.31
CA HIS A 15 -59.43 -10.50 -11.28
C HIS A 15 -58.69 -11.74 -11.82
N VAL A 16 -57.80 -11.53 -12.79
CA VAL A 16 -56.97 -12.58 -13.38
C VAL A 16 -55.89 -12.99 -12.37
N LYS A 17 -55.76 -14.29 -12.10
CA LYS A 17 -54.81 -14.85 -11.13
C LYS A 17 -53.39 -14.91 -11.73
N PRO A 18 -52.34 -14.48 -11.01
CA PRO A 18 -50.96 -14.69 -11.43
C PRO A 18 -50.58 -16.17 -11.36
N SER A 19 -49.56 -16.57 -12.14
CA SER A 19 -48.99 -17.92 -12.12
C SER A 19 -48.29 -18.25 -10.79
N PHE A 20 -47.78 -17.22 -10.11
CA PHE A 20 -47.13 -17.30 -8.82
C PHE A 20 -47.85 -16.46 -7.76
N GLY A 21 -48.23 -17.10 -6.64
CA GLY A 21 -48.99 -16.46 -5.57
C GLY A 21 -50.45 -16.20 -5.93
N SER A 22 -51.10 -15.28 -5.24
CA SER A 22 -52.51 -14.92 -5.47
C SER A 22 -52.78 -13.48 -5.02
N LEU A 23 -53.54 -12.74 -5.81
CA LEU A 23 -54.07 -11.42 -5.47
C LEU A 23 -55.54 -11.55 -5.03
N TYR A 24 -55.94 -10.78 -4.02
CA TYR A 24 -57.33 -10.78 -3.54
C TYR A 24 -57.63 -9.49 -2.78
N THR A 25 -58.91 -9.19 -2.58
CA THR A 25 -59.39 -8.05 -1.80
C THR A 25 -60.16 -8.54 -0.58
N MET A 26 -59.84 -7.99 0.60
CA MET A 26 -60.57 -8.31 1.82
C MET A 26 -61.89 -7.53 1.91
N LYS A 27 -62.92 -8.15 2.49
CA LYS A 27 -64.22 -7.51 2.74
C LYS A 27 -64.02 -6.24 3.60
N GLY A 28 -64.36 -5.08 3.04
CA GLY A 28 -64.22 -3.78 3.70
C GLY A 28 -62.88 -3.07 3.50
N SER A 29 -61.92 -3.67 2.79
CA SER A 29 -60.68 -3.00 2.38
C SER A 29 -60.76 -2.54 0.94
N LYS A 30 -60.25 -1.32 0.68
CA LYS A 30 -60.09 -0.79 -0.69
C LYS A 30 -58.80 -1.26 -1.36
N TYR A 31 -57.88 -1.86 -0.61
CA TYR A 31 -56.54 -2.23 -1.08
C TYR A 31 -56.45 -3.70 -1.52
N ILE A 32 -55.59 -3.95 -2.49
CA ILE A 32 -55.26 -5.29 -2.98
C ILE A 32 -54.29 -5.94 -2.00
N TYR A 33 -54.49 -7.23 -1.71
CA TYR A 33 -53.61 -8.04 -0.87
C TYR A 33 -52.87 -9.07 -1.71
N ILE A 34 -51.60 -9.30 -1.36
CA ILE A 34 -50.80 -10.38 -1.90
C ILE A 34 -50.87 -11.56 -0.92
N SER A 35 -51.05 -12.77 -1.46
CA SER A 35 -50.87 -14.03 -0.75
C SER A 35 -49.87 -14.89 -1.51
N MET A 36 -48.81 -15.32 -0.85
CA MET A 36 -47.79 -16.18 -1.45
C MET A 36 -47.25 -17.17 -0.44
N ASN A 37 -46.66 -18.27 -0.92
CA ASN A 37 -45.93 -19.20 -0.08
C ASN A 37 -44.43 -19.01 -0.32
N TYR A 38 -43.67 -18.83 0.76
CA TYR A 38 -42.22 -18.69 0.70
C TYR A 38 -41.60 -19.43 1.90
N TYR A 39 -40.56 -20.25 1.66
CA TYR A 39 -39.99 -21.15 2.68
C TYR A 39 -41.03 -21.99 3.47
N LYS A 40 -42.02 -22.55 2.75
CA LYS A 40 -43.15 -23.32 3.33
C LYS A 40 -44.03 -22.54 4.31
N GLN A 41 -43.88 -21.21 4.38
CA GLN A 41 -44.70 -20.32 5.19
C GLN A 41 -45.63 -19.52 4.29
N ARG A 42 -46.91 -19.47 4.64
CA ARG A 42 -47.91 -18.69 3.90
C ARG A 42 -47.91 -17.24 4.39
N LEU A 43 -47.64 -16.33 3.47
CA LEU A 43 -47.65 -14.89 3.69
C LEU A 43 -48.92 -14.28 3.12
N ARG A 44 -49.48 -13.32 3.85
CA ARG A 44 -50.60 -12.51 3.42
C ARG A 44 -50.39 -11.09 3.91
N PHE A 45 -50.27 -10.13 3.01
CA PHE A 45 -50.02 -8.74 3.39
C PHE A 45 -50.69 -7.77 2.41
N PRO A 46 -51.08 -6.58 2.90
CA PRO A 46 -51.66 -5.55 2.06
C PRO A 46 -50.63 -4.90 1.14
N THR A 47 -51.11 -4.33 0.05
CA THR A 47 -50.38 -3.36 -0.79
C THR A 47 -50.92 -1.95 -0.54
N ASP A 48 -50.27 -0.95 -1.12
CA ASP A 48 -50.75 0.44 -1.15
C ASP A 48 -51.69 0.72 -2.34
N ARG A 49 -51.98 -0.29 -3.17
CA ARG A 49 -52.75 -0.18 -4.41
C ARG A 49 -54.24 -0.44 -4.19
N VAL A 50 -55.08 0.45 -4.72
CA VAL A 50 -56.54 0.32 -4.69
C VAL A 50 -57.01 -0.66 -5.78
N ASP A 51 -58.06 -1.44 -5.50
CA ASP A 51 -58.65 -2.43 -6.42
C ASP A 51 -59.29 -1.77 -7.66
N THR A 52 -58.44 -1.57 -8.67
CA THR A 52 -58.73 -1.05 -10.01
C THR A 52 -58.11 -2.00 -11.05
N PRO A 53 -58.66 -2.08 -12.27
CA PRO A 53 -58.12 -2.95 -13.32
C PRO A 53 -56.63 -2.73 -13.60
N GLU A 54 -56.18 -1.47 -13.63
CA GLU A 54 -54.80 -1.09 -13.94
C GLU A 54 -53.83 -1.54 -12.84
N ASN A 55 -54.17 -1.28 -11.58
CA ASN A 55 -53.35 -1.70 -10.44
C ASN A 55 -53.34 -3.22 -10.26
N TRP A 56 -54.43 -3.90 -10.61
CA TRP A 56 -54.51 -5.35 -10.56
C TRP A 56 -53.54 -5.97 -11.57
N GLU A 57 -53.51 -5.43 -12.80
CA GLU A 57 -52.60 -5.86 -13.85
C GLU A 57 -51.13 -5.57 -13.49
N GLU A 58 -50.81 -4.38 -12.98
CA GLU A 58 -49.46 -4.03 -12.50
C GLU A 58 -48.98 -5.00 -11.41
N LEU A 59 -49.83 -5.31 -10.43
CA LEU A 59 -49.49 -6.26 -9.37
C LEU A 59 -49.41 -7.70 -9.87
N ARG A 60 -50.19 -8.07 -10.89
CA ARG A 60 -50.10 -9.38 -11.54
C ARG A 60 -48.74 -9.55 -12.20
N GLU A 61 -48.32 -8.61 -13.04
CA GLU A 61 -46.98 -8.62 -13.65
C GLU A 61 -45.86 -8.59 -12.61
N PHE A 62 -46.03 -7.83 -11.54
CA PHE A 62 -45.10 -7.82 -10.43
C PHE A 62 -44.97 -9.20 -9.78
N MET A 63 -46.09 -9.90 -9.54
CA MET A 63 -46.08 -11.25 -8.96
C MET A 63 -45.48 -12.30 -9.91
N GLU A 64 -45.66 -12.16 -11.23
CA GLU A 64 -44.93 -12.97 -12.22
C GLU A 64 -43.41 -12.78 -12.10
N LYS A 65 -42.95 -11.52 -12.06
CA LYS A 65 -41.53 -11.17 -11.88
C LYS A 65 -40.97 -11.72 -10.56
N VAL A 66 -41.77 -11.69 -9.49
CA VAL A 66 -41.41 -12.29 -8.19
C VAL A 66 -41.23 -13.81 -8.33
N GLY A 67 -42.18 -14.49 -8.98
CA GLY A 67 -42.12 -15.94 -9.22
C GLY A 67 -40.90 -16.33 -10.04
N GLU A 68 -40.58 -15.58 -11.10
CA GLU A 68 -39.38 -15.80 -11.91
C GLU A 68 -38.10 -15.63 -11.10
N LYS A 69 -38.00 -14.56 -10.29
CA LYS A 69 -36.84 -14.33 -9.41
C LYS A 69 -36.65 -15.46 -8.40
N ILE A 70 -37.74 -16.01 -7.85
CA ILE A 70 -37.69 -17.14 -6.92
C ILE A 70 -37.22 -18.39 -7.65
N LYS A 71 -37.75 -18.66 -8.85
CA LYS A 71 -37.33 -19.80 -9.69
C LYS A 71 -35.84 -19.72 -10.05
N ARG A 72 -35.33 -18.52 -10.34
CA ARG A 72 -33.91 -18.23 -10.65
C ARG A 72 -33.01 -18.10 -9.41
N ARG A 73 -33.56 -18.23 -8.19
CA ARG A 73 -32.85 -18.05 -6.91
C ARG A 73 -32.15 -16.68 -6.76
N THR A 74 -32.67 -15.65 -7.43
CA THR A 74 -32.21 -14.25 -7.36
C THR A 74 -33.15 -13.37 -6.54
N PHE A 75 -34.22 -13.95 -6.02
CA PHE A 75 -35.18 -13.26 -5.20
C PHE A 75 -34.59 -12.91 -3.83
N CYS A 76 -34.74 -11.64 -3.45
CA CYS A 76 -34.45 -11.15 -2.11
C CYS A 76 -35.72 -10.52 -1.54
N PHE A 77 -36.26 -11.11 -0.48
CA PHE A 77 -37.55 -10.78 0.11
C PHE A 77 -37.57 -9.34 0.62
N ALA A 78 -36.57 -8.97 1.42
CA ALA A 78 -36.50 -7.65 2.04
C ALA A 78 -36.38 -6.51 1.02
N LYS A 79 -35.66 -6.73 -0.09
CA LYS A 79 -35.54 -5.75 -1.19
C LYS A 79 -36.82 -5.65 -2.01
N THR A 80 -37.45 -6.79 -2.30
CA THR A 80 -38.62 -6.84 -3.19
C THR A 80 -39.88 -6.31 -2.51
N PHE A 81 -40.02 -6.57 -1.21
CA PHE A 81 -41.14 -6.14 -0.38
C PHE A 81 -40.71 -5.10 0.64
N TYR A 82 -40.10 -4.01 0.16
CA TYR A 82 -39.49 -2.97 1.00
C TYR A 82 -40.44 -2.29 1.99
N TRP A 83 -41.74 -2.28 1.68
CA TRP A 83 -42.81 -1.65 2.47
C TRP A 83 -43.32 -2.51 3.63
N LEU A 84 -42.87 -3.76 3.77
CA LEU A 84 -43.25 -4.62 4.89
C LEU A 84 -42.48 -4.27 6.16
N ASP A 85 -43.00 -4.74 7.30
CA ASP A 85 -42.40 -4.52 8.61
C ASP A 85 -41.02 -5.17 8.73
N GLU A 86 -40.16 -4.56 9.54
CA GLU A 86 -38.76 -4.97 9.68
C GLU A 86 -38.61 -6.39 10.24
N LYS A 87 -39.56 -6.83 11.09
CA LYS A 87 -39.54 -8.17 11.68
C LYS A 87 -39.79 -9.24 10.62
N THR A 88 -40.77 -9.05 9.74
CA THR A 88 -41.05 -9.96 8.63
C THR A 88 -39.88 -9.99 7.63
N LYS A 89 -39.33 -8.83 7.26
CA LYS A 89 -38.16 -8.76 6.36
C LYS A 89 -36.96 -9.50 6.95
N ALA A 90 -36.61 -9.23 8.20
CA ALA A 90 -35.49 -9.90 8.88
C ALA A 90 -35.68 -11.42 8.97
N HIS A 91 -36.90 -11.88 9.25
CA HIS A 91 -37.23 -13.32 9.32
C HIS A 91 -36.98 -14.04 8.00
N PHE A 92 -37.50 -13.51 6.89
CA PHE A 92 -37.28 -14.14 5.58
C PHE A 92 -35.85 -13.99 5.07
N THR A 93 -35.18 -12.88 5.37
CA THR A 93 -33.74 -12.75 5.08
C THR A 93 -32.89 -13.75 5.86
N ALA A 94 -33.24 -14.07 7.11
CA ALA A 94 -32.57 -15.11 7.88
C ALA A 94 -32.82 -16.52 7.30
N LEU A 95 -34.02 -16.79 6.80
CA LEU A 95 -34.36 -18.05 6.10
C LEU A 95 -33.71 -18.17 4.72
N GLU A 96 -33.57 -17.05 4.01
CA GLU A 96 -32.83 -16.96 2.74
C GLU A 96 -31.38 -17.40 2.91
N GLY A 97 -30.77 -17.04 4.04
CA GLY A 97 -29.53 -17.62 4.57
C GLY A 97 -28.50 -18.04 3.50
N SER A 98 -28.18 -19.33 3.46
CA SER A 98 -27.23 -19.95 2.51
C SER A 98 -27.85 -20.40 1.19
N ASP A 99 -29.17 -20.26 1.04
CA ASP A 99 -29.94 -20.69 -0.13
C ASP A 99 -30.02 -19.60 -1.21
N TYR A 100 -29.79 -18.35 -0.83
CA TYR A 100 -29.58 -17.24 -1.77
C TYR A 100 -28.26 -17.42 -2.52
N LYS A 101 -28.34 -18.09 -3.67
CA LYS A 101 -27.24 -18.30 -4.62
C LYS A 101 -27.62 -17.63 -5.94
N PRO A 102 -27.50 -16.31 -6.03
CA PRO A 102 -27.83 -15.62 -7.27
C PRO A 102 -26.89 -16.14 -8.36
N GLU A 103 -27.41 -16.38 -9.55
CA GLU A 103 -26.56 -16.74 -10.68
C GLU A 103 -25.66 -15.55 -11.05
N PRO A 104 -24.43 -15.79 -11.55
CA PRO A 104 -23.49 -14.74 -11.94
C PRO A 104 -24.03 -13.71 -12.94
N GLU A 105 -25.03 -14.12 -13.73
CA GLU A 105 -25.73 -13.29 -14.73
C GLU A 105 -26.61 -12.21 -14.10
N HIS A 106 -26.98 -12.35 -12.82
CA HIS A 106 -27.90 -11.46 -12.14
C HIS A 106 -27.23 -10.61 -11.04
N VAL A 107 -25.92 -10.77 -10.86
CA VAL A 107 -25.14 -9.99 -9.90
C VAL A 107 -24.25 -9.03 -10.66
N TYR A 108 -24.48 -7.74 -10.47
CA TYR A 108 -23.62 -6.69 -10.99
C TYR A 108 -22.31 -6.63 -10.21
N PHE A 109 -21.20 -6.53 -10.94
CA PHE A 109 -19.88 -6.40 -10.35
C PHE A 109 -19.78 -5.14 -9.49
N GLY A 110 -20.39 -4.03 -9.92
CA GLY A 110 -20.38 -2.76 -9.20
C GLY A 110 -21.00 -2.88 -7.81
N GLU A 111 -22.23 -3.38 -7.72
CA GLU A 111 -22.96 -3.54 -6.46
C GLU A 111 -22.20 -4.43 -5.46
N TYR A 112 -21.69 -5.58 -5.92
CA TYR A 112 -20.91 -6.47 -5.06
C TYR A 112 -19.58 -5.82 -4.65
N CYS A 113 -18.89 -5.14 -5.58
CA CYS A 113 -17.62 -4.49 -5.30
C CYS A 113 -17.76 -3.41 -4.23
N GLU A 114 -18.83 -2.63 -4.22
CA GLU A 114 -19.09 -1.62 -3.20
C GLU A 114 -19.28 -2.24 -1.81
N GLN A 115 -20.13 -3.26 -1.70
CA GLN A 115 -20.33 -4.00 -0.45
C GLN A 115 -19.03 -4.66 0.03
N TRP A 116 -18.28 -5.26 -0.90
CA TRP A 116 -16.98 -5.84 -0.62
C TRP A 116 -16.00 -4.80 -0.09
N MET A 117 -15.96 -3.60 -0.68
CA MET A 117 -15.10 -2.51 -0.22
C MET A 117 -15.44 -2.10 1.20
N GLU A 118 -16.72 -1.93 1.54
CA GLU A 118 -17.16 -1.54 2.88
C GLU A 118 -16.81 -2.58 3.93
N ARG A 119 -16.97 -3.87 3.61
CA ARG A 119 -16.69 -4.97 4.54
C ARG A 119 -15.20 -5.28 4.66
N LYS A 120 -14.46 -5.35 3.56
CA LYS A 120 -13.08 -5.86 3.54
C LYS A 120 -12.02 -4.79 3.68
N ILE A 121 -12.18 -3.60 3.08
CA ILE A 121 -11.12 -2.57 3.14
C ILE A 121 -10.80 -2.15 4.59
N PRO A 122 -11.77 -1.88 5.48
CA PRO A 122 -11.49 -1.48 6.86
C PRO A 122 -10.66 -2.50 7.64
N THR A 123 -10.77 -3.80 7.32
CA THR A 123 -10.00 -4.87 7.96
C THR A 123 -8.50 -4.83 7.66
N PHE A 124 -8.06 -4.09 6.64
CA PHE A 124 -6.65 -4.02 6.29
C PHE A 124 -5.89 -3.15 7.30
N SER A 125 -4.89 -3.73 7.96
CA SER A 125 -4.03 -3.01 8.92
C SER A 125 -3.24 -1.82 8.34
N SER A 126 -3.12 -1.70 7.02
CA SER A 126 -2.40 -0.61 6.37
C SER A 126 -3.37 0.39 5.72
N VAL A 127 -3.45 1.59 6.28
CA VAL A 127 -4.21 2.73 5.71
C VAL A 127 -3.82 3.07 4.27
N THR A 128 -2.56 2.82 3.91
CA THR A 128 -2.07 3.04 2.54
C THR A 128 -2.63 1.97 1.61
N LYS A 129 -2.68 0.70 2.05
CA LYS A 129 -3.33 -0.39 1.30
C LYS A 129 -4.82 -0.10 1.14
N GLN A 130 -5.49 0.36 2.20
CA GLN A 130 -6.90 0.75 2.14
C GLN A 130 -7.15 1.81 1.08
N ARG A 131 -6.36 2.89 1.12
CA ARG A 131 -6.41 3.97 0.12
C ARG A 131 -6.17 3.45 -1.29
N ASP A 132 -5.12 2.67 -1.50
CA ASP A 132 -4.69 2.22 -2.81
C ASP A 132 -5.72 1.25 -3.44
N TYR A 133 -6.29 0.33 -2.67
CA TYR A 133 -7.37 -0.55 -3.12
C TYR A 133 -8.61 0.26 -3.51
N ARG A 134 -9.04 1.19 -2.64
CA ARG A 134 -10.21 2.02 -2.91
C ARG A 134 -10.01 2.89 -4.15
N GLU A 135 -8.83 3.49 -4.30
CA GLU A 135 -8.49 4.29 -5.49
C GLU A 135 -8.51 3.44 -6.75
N ALA A 136 -7.91 2.24 -6.74
CA ALA A 136 -7.92 1.35 -7.89
C ALA A 136 -9.35 0.95 -8.31
N LEU A 137 -10.17 0.52 -7.34
CA LEU A 137 -11.55 0.07 -7.57
C LEU A 137 -12.44 1.22 -8.06
N THR A 138 -12.45 2.36 -7.36
CA THR A 138 -13.37 3.47 -7.67
C THR A 138 -12.97 4.29 -8.90
N SER A 139 -11.68 4.50 -9.15
CA SER A 139 -11.26 5.44 -10.20
C SER A 139 -11.23 4.86 -11.60
N ARG A 140 -11.10 3.53 -11.73
CA ARG A 140 -10.84 2.86 -13.01
C ARG A 140 -11.69 1.62 -13.22
N ILE A 141 -11.85 0.78 -12.20
CA ILE A 141 -12.53 -0.51 -12.34
C ILE A 141 -14.04 -0.32 -12.37
N LEU A 142 -14.62 0.33 -11.36
CA LEU A 142 -16.07 0.57 -11.28
C LEU A 142 -16.62 1.31 -12.51
N PRO A 143 -15.97 2.36 -13.04
CA PRO A 143 -16.46 3.02 -14.26
C PRO A 143 -16.55 2.14 -15.51
N TYR A 144 -15.82 1.01 -15.55
CA TYR A 144 -15.81 0.11 -16.71
C TYR A 144 -16.62 -1.17 -16.46
N PHE A 145 -16.43 -1.79 -15.29
CA PHE A 145 -17.05 -3.08 -14.95
C PHE A 145 -18.32 -2.94 -14.10
N GLY A 146 -18.64 -1.76 -13.57
CA GLY A 146 -19.72 -1.59 -12.58
C GLY A 146 -21.07 -2.12 -13.06
N GLU A 147 -21.43 -1.79 -14.30
CA GLU A 147 -22.68 -2.19 -14.96
C GLU A 147 -22.60 -3.59 -15.61
N MET A 148 -21.46 -4.27 -15.52
CA MET A 148 -21.32 -5.64 -16.01
C MET A 148 -21.72 -6.62 -14.92
N THR A 149 -22.37 -7.71 -15.31
CA THR A 149 -22.63 -8.84 -14.41
C THR A 149 -21.39 -9.71 -14.30
N PHE A 150 -21.27 -10.53 -13.25
CA PHE A 150 -20.10 -11.41 -13.10
C PHE A 150 -19.93 -12.38 -14.29
N SER A 151 -21.03 -12.79 -14.94
CA SER A 151 -20.98 -13.59 -16.17
C SER A 151 -20.31 -12.86 -17.36
N GLN A 152 -20.43 -11.53 -17.42
CA GLN A 152 -19.91 -10.70 -18.51
C GLN A 152 -18.44 -10.30 -18.32
N VAL A 153 -17.90 -10.43 -17.11
CA VAL A 153 -16.49 -10.16 -16.82
C VAL A 153 -15.63 -11.33 -17.30
N THR A 154 -15.33 -11.33 -18.60
CA THR A 154 -14.51 -12.35 -19.26
C THR A 154 -13.03 -11.96 -19.31
N ALA A 155 -12.15 -12.90 -19.67
CA ALA A 155 -10.74 -12.61 -19.89
C ALA A 155 -10.52 -11.52 -20.96
N THR A 156 -11.28 -11.58 -22.06
CA THR A 156 -11.25 -10.56 -23.13
C THR A 156 -11.67 -9.19 -22.63
N ALA A 157 -12.68 -9.10 -21.75
CA ALA A 157 -13.09 -7.84 -21.14
C ALA A 157 -11.98 -7.24 -20.25
N VAL A 158 -11.27 -8.09 -19.49
CA VAL A 158 -10.12 -7.69 -18.67
C VAL A 158 -8.94 -7.22 -19.53
N GLU A 159 -8.62 -7.93 -20.62
CA GLU A 159 -7.57 -7.52 -21.56
C GLU A 159 -7.88 -6.19 -22.23
N THR A 160 -9.11 -6.03 -22.71
CA THR A 160 -9.60 -4.78 -23.32
C THR A 160 -9.53 -3.63 -22.33
N PHE A 161 -9.87 -3.87 -21.06
CA PHE A 161 -9.71 -2.89 -20.02
C PHE A 161 -8.24 -2.49 -19.81
N ILE A 162 -7.33 -3.47 -19.75
CA ILE A 162 -5.88 -3.24 -19.58
C ILE A 162 -5.31 -2.40 -20.73
N ASP A 163 -5.68 -2.69 -21.98
CA ASP A 163 -5.23 -1.96 -23.16
C ASP A 163 -5.67 -0.49 -23.15
N ASN A 164 -6.80 -0.20 -22.52
CA ASN A 164 -7.34 1.15 -22.38
C ASN A 164 -6.82 1.89 -21.13
N LEU A 165 -6.01 1.25 -20.27
CA LEU A 165 -5.45 1.89 -19.09
C LEU A 165 -4.37 2.93 -19.45
N LYS A 166 -4.77 4.20 -19.45
CA LYS A 166 -3.86 5.35 -19.66
C LYS A 166 -3.54 6.10 -18.37
N ARG A 167 -2.44 6.86 -18.37
CA ARG A 167 -2.15 7.81 -17.28
C ARG A 167 -3.28 8.85 -17.21
N VAL A 168 -3.86 9.03 -16.02
CA VAL A 168 -4.81 10.12 -15.79
C VAL A 168 -3.98 11.36 -15.46
N ASN A 169 -4.01 12.36 -16.33
CA ASN A 169 -3.38 13.65 -16.05
C ASN A 169 -4.22 14.37 -14.98
N ARG A 170 -3.74 14.40 -13.74
CA ARG A 170 -4.33 15.19 -12.63
C ARG A 170 -4.13 16.71 -12.79
N ALA A 171 -3.43 17.17 -13.83
CA ALA A 171 -3.36 18.59 -14.15
C ALA A 171 -4.75 19.06 -14.60
N LYS A 172 -5.26 20.12 -13.96
CA LYS A 172 -6.61 20.70 -14.07
C LYS A 172 -7.02 21.22 -15.47
N ASN A 173 -6.52 20.65 -16.57
CA ASN A 173 -6.82 21.14 -17.91
C ASN A 173 -7.31 20.01 -18.83
N PRO A 174 -8.64 19.89 -19.06
CA PRO A 174 -9.23 18.85 -19.92
C PRO A 174 -8.74 18.89 -21.37
N LYS A 175 -8.11 19.99 -21.82
CA LYS A 175 -7.59 20.16 -23.19
C LYS A 175 -6.22 19.50 -23.45
N LYS A 176 -5.56 18.89 -22.44
CA LYS A 176 -4.26 18.19 -22.57
C LYS A 176 -4.34 16.65 -22.41
N THR A 177 -5.49 16.05 -22.70
CA THR A 177 -5.71 14.58 -22.65
C THR A 177 -5.36 13.85 -23.94
N LYS A 178 -5.16 14.55 -25.07
CA LYS A 178 -4.62 13.95 -26.29
C LYS A 178 -3.13 13.65 -26.08
N GLY A 179 -2.79 12.35 -25.97
CA GLY A 179 -1.40 11.87 -25.82
C GLY A 179 -1.02 11.28 -24.46
N ALA A 180 -1.98 10.88 -23.61
CA ALA A 180 -1.66 10.27 -22.32
C ALA A 180 -0.86 8.96 -22.47
N LYS A 181 0.39 8.95 -21.99
CA LYS A 181 1.29 7.78 -22.01
C LYS A 181 0.64 6.55 -21.31
N PRO A 182 0.96 5.33 -21.75
CA PRO A 182 0.52 4.11 -21.08
C PRO A 182 1.02 4.04 -19.62
N LEU A 183 0.33 3.25 -18.80
CA LEU A 183 0.77 2.94 -17.44
C LEU A 183 1.97 1.98 -17.47
N SER A 184 2.80 2.02 -16.42
CA SER A 184 3.80 0.97 -16.24
C SER A 184 3.13 -0.36 -15.86
N VAL A 185 3.72 -1.48 -16.26
CA VAL A 185 3.23 -2.84 -15.95
C VAL A 185 2.99 -3.02 -14.45
N LYS A 186 3.91 -2.51 -13.61
CA LYS A 186 3.74 -2.51 -12.15
C LYS A 186 2.49 -1.78 -11.69
N ARG A 187 2.13 -0.65 -12.32
CA ARG A 187 0.91 0.08 -11.98
C ARG A 187 -0.34 -0.66 -12.46
N VAL A 188 -0.30 -1.30 -13.62
CA VAL A 188 -1.38 -2.17 -14.11
C VAL A 188 -1.62 -3.31 -13.12
N LYS A 189 -0.57 -4.04 -12.72
CA LYS A 189 -0.64 -5.09 -11.68
C LYS A 189 -1.30 -4.61 -10.39
N ASN A 190 -0.92 -3.42 -9.92
CA ASN A 190 -1.49 -2.83 -8.71
C ASN A 190 -2.97 -2.40 -8.86
N ILE A 191 -3.44 -2.16 -10.08
CA ILE A 191 -4.86 -1.86 -10.36
C ILE A 191 -5.66 -3.16 -10.45
N ILE A 192 -5.16 -4.16 -11.17
CA ILE A 192 -5.86 -5.44 -11.39
C ILE A 192 -5.91 -6.30 -10.12
N GLY A 193 -4.88 -6.25 -9.28
CA GLY A 193 -4.83 -7.04 -8.04
C GLY A 193 -6.08 -6.89 -7.15
N PRO A 194 -6.52 -5.67 -6.81
CA PRO A 194 -7.80 -5.44 -6.13
C PRO A 194 -9.01 -6.06 -6.82
N MET A 195 -9.12 -5.95 -8.14
CA MET A 195 -10.23 -6.52 -8.92
C MET A 195 -10.29 -8.05 -8.79
N SER A 196 -9.14 -8.71 -8.91
CA SER A 196 -9.01 -10.16 -8.72
C SER A 196 -9.44 -10.60 -7.32
N LYS A 197 -9.18 -9.81 -6.27
CA LYS A 197 -9.65 -10.11 -4.91
C LYS A 197 -11.15 -9.94 -4.71
N VAL A 198 -11.78 -9.01 -5.43
CA VAL A 198 -13.24 -8.89 -5.46
C VAL A 198 -13.84 -10.13 -6.11
N TRP A 199 -13.31 -10.55 -7.27
CA TRP A 199 -13.75 -11.76 -7.98
C TRP A 199 -13.59 -13.05 -7.17
N GLU A 200 -12.42 -13.28 -6.56
CA GLU A 200 -12.21 -14.44 -5.69
C GLU A 200 -13.22 -14.46 -4.54
N SER A 201 -13.51 -13.29 -3.95
CA SER A 201 -14.45 -13.19 -2.84
C SER A 201 -15.89 -13.45 -3.27
N SER A 202 -16.32 -12.98 -4.45
CA SER A 202 -17.68 -13.25 -4.94
C SER A 202 -17.88 -14.73 -5.26
N CYS A 203 -16.90 -15.37 -5.88
CA CYS A 203 -16.97 -16.80 -6.15
C CYS A 203 -17.05 -17.61 -4.85
N ASN A 204 -16.31 -17.21 -3.82
CA ASN A 204 -16.38 -17.86 -2.51
C ASN A 204 -17.70 -17.57 -1.77
N ASP A 205 -18.15 -16.32 -1.74
CA ASP A 205 -19.37 -15.90 -1.04
C ASP A 205 -20.63 -16.58 -1.62
N TYR A 206 -20.69 -16.74 -2.94
CA TYR A 206 -21.84 -17.36 -3.63
C TYR A 206 -21.59 -18.81 -4.09
N ASN A 207 -20.41 -19.36 -3.79
CA ASN A 207 -19.97 -20.69 -4.21
C ASN A 207 -20.09 -20.93 -5.73
N TRP A 208 -19.69 -19.93 -6.53
CA TRP A 208 -19.66 -20.01 -7.98
C TRP A 208 -18.42 -20.74 -8.49
N ASN A 209 -18.60 -21.59 -9.50
CA ASN A 209 -17.52 -22.21 -10.25
C ASN A 209 -17.34 -21.51 -11.60
N LEU A 210 -16.82 -20.28 -11.56
CA LEU A 210 -16.53 -19.49 -12.77
C LEU A 210 -15.08 -19.66 -13.19
N ARG A 211 -14.84 -19.63 -14.50
CA ARG A 211 -13.48 -19.53 -15.05
C ARG A 211 -12.85 -18.21 -14.60
N ASP A 212 -11.60 -18.26 -14.17
CA ASP A 212 -10.85 -17.07 -13.77
C ASP A 212 -10.57 -16.14 -14.97
N PRO A 213 -11.15 -14.93 -15.01
CA PRO A 213 -10.92 -13.97 -16.09
C PRO A 213 -9.52 -13.34 -16.01
N PHE A 214 -8.78 -13.55 -14.92
CA PHE A 214 -7.43 -13.04 -14.74
C PHE A 214 -6.33 -14.03 -15.19
N SER A 215 -6.72 -15.24 -15.61
CA SER A 215 -5.79 -16.32 -15.99
C SER A 215 -4.81 -15.93 -17.10
N ALA A 216 -5.25 -15.17 -18.12
CA ALA A 216 -4.40 -14.72 -19.23
C ALA A 216 -3.56 -13.46 -18.93
N VAL A 217 -3.80 -12.81 -17.78
CA VAL A 217 -3.24 -11.48 -17.52
C VAL A 217 -1.72 -11.53 -17.32
N THR A 218 -1.17 -12.66 -16.88
CA THR A 218 0.28 -12.85 -16.79
C THR A 218 0.96 -12.71 -18.15
N GLN A 219 0.40 -13.33 -19.20
CA GLN A 219 0.91 -13.22 -20.56
C GLN A 219 0.83 -11.76 -21.04
N LYS A 220 -0.30 -11.09 -20.79
CA LYS A 220 -0.48 -9.67 -21.11
C LYS A 220 0.56 -8.78 -20.42
N TYR A 221 0.95 -9.09 -19.18
CA TYR A 221 2.01 -8.35 -18.49
C TYR A 221 3.38 -8.52 -19.15
N THR A 222 3.69 -9.71 -19.68
CA THR A 222 4.92 -9.98 -20.41
C THR A 222 4.94 -9.16 -21.70
N GLU A 223 3.88 -9.22 -22.51
CA GLU A 223 3.75 -8.44 -23.76
C GLU A 223 3.92 -6.93 -23.53
N LEU A 224 3.30 -6.39 -22.48
CA LEU A 224 3.45 -4.97 -22.12
C LEU A 224 4.88 -4.63 -21.67
N THR A 225 5.59 -5.59 -21.06
CA THR A 225 6.98 -5.41 -20.65
C THR A 225 7.89 -5.39 -21.87
N ASP A 226 7.71 -6.35 -22.79
CA ASP A 226 8.51 -6.47 -24.01
C ASP A 226 8.31 -5.24 -24.90
N ARG A 227 7.06 -4.82 -25.10
CA ARG A 227 6.74 -3.59 -25.85
C ARG A 227 7.40 -2.35 -25.23
N ALA A 228 7.44 -2.26 -23.90
CA ALA A 228 8.07 -1.13 -23.21
C ALA A 228 9.60 -1.17 -23.35
N LEU A 229 10.20 -2.36 -23.37
CA LEU A 229 11.64 -2.54 -23.59
C LEU A 229 12.02 -2.22 -25.03
N GLN A 230 11.29 -2.73 -26.02
CA GLN A 230 11.48 -2.41 -27.44
C GLN A 230 11.35 -0.92 -27.71
N GLU A 231 10.36 -0.25 -27.11
CA GLU A 231 10.24 1.21 -27.24
C GLU A 231 11.43 1.91 -26.59
N LYS A 232 11.96 1.40 -25.48
CA LYS A 232 13.17 1.96 -24.86
C LYS A 232 14.38 1.81 -25.78
N GLU A 233 14.58 0.64 -26.38
CA GLU A 233 15.66 0.36 -27.33
C GLU A 233 15.53 1.21 -28.60
N ARG A 234 14.33 1.31 -29.18
CA ARG A 234 14.05 2.17 -30.33
C ARG A 234 14.38 3.63 -30.03
N GLN A 235 14.01 4.10 -28.84
CA GLN A 235 14.33 5.47 -28.40
C GLN A 235 15.82 5.67 -28.12
N ALA A 236 16.56 4.62 -27.75
CA ALA A 236 18.01 4.69 -27.62
C ALA A 236 18.68 4.74 -29.00
N ALA A 237 18.24 3.92 -29.96
CA ALA A 237 18.80 3.87 -31.31
C ALA A 237 18.52 5.12 -32.16
N LEU A 238 17.46 5.88 -31.85
CA LEU A 238 17.09 7.11 -32.56
C LEU A 238 17.74 8.37 -31.99
N ARG A 239 18.45 8.29 -30.86
CA ARG A 239 19.18 9.43 -30.29
C ARG A 239 20.54 9.56 -30.96
N SER A 240 20.98 10.81 -31.17
CA SER A 240 22.40 11.10 -31.42
C SER A 240 23.22 10.78 -30.17
N ASP A 241 24.49 10.43 -30.33
CA ASP A 241 25.40 9.98 -29.26
C ASP A 241 25.55 10.94 -28.05
N GLU A 242 24.98 12.15 -28.11
CA GLU A 242 25.07 13.19 -27.08
C GLU A 242 23.92 13.20 -26.05
N GLU A 243 22.84 12.41 -26.22
CA GLU A 243 21.68 12.42 -25.31
C GLU A 243 21.54 11.14 -24.46
N GLU A 244 22.30 11.06 -23.35
CA GLU A 244 22.22 9.94 -22.40
C GLU A 244 20.86 9.82 -21.68
N ASP A 245 20.39 8.59 -21.45
CA ASP A 245 19.16 8.26 -20.72
C ASP A 245 19.33 8.52 -19.22
N VAL A 246 18.97 9.71 -18.77
CA VAL A 246 19.10 10.09 -17.36
C VAL A 246 18.13 9.27 -16.48
N SER A 247 18.66 8.26 -15.82
CA SER A 247 17.91 7.49 -14.84
C SER A 247 17.63 8.34 -13.60
N THR A 248 16.35 8.54 -13.27
CA THR A 248 15.94 9.16 -11.98
C THR A 248 16.40 8.39 -10.73
N ARG A 249 17.00 7.19 -10.89
CA ARG A 249 17.56 6.34 -9.83
C ARG A 249 19.08 6.25 -9.89
N GLU A 250 19.71 7.01 -10.78
CA GLU A 250 21.15 7.12 -10.82
C GLU A 250 21.67 7.60 -9.46
N ILE A 251 22.77 7.00 -9.01
CA ILE A 251 23.43 7.37 -7.76
C ILE A 251 24.12 8.73 -7.91
N PHE A 252 24.42 9.40 -6.81
CA PHE A 252 25.27 10.60 -6.83
C PHE A 252 26.75 10.21 -6.79
N LEU A 253 27.57 10.88 -7.60
CA LEU A 253 28.99 11.02 -7.31
C LEU A 253 29.14 11.94 -6.09
N LEU A 254 30.23 11.81 -5.35
CA LEU A 254 30.49 12.61 -4.17
C LEU A 254 30.55 14.09 -4.52
N GLU A 255 31.22 14.46 -5.61
CA GLU A 255 31.29 15.85 -6.04
C GLU A 255 29.90 16.43 -6.32
N GLU A 256 29.05 15.70 -7.04
CA GLU A 256 27.66 16.13 -7.27
C GLU A 256 26.86 16.23 -5.97
N TRP A 257 27.03 15.27 -5.06
CA TRP A 257 26.36 15.31 -3.76
C TRP A 257 26.78 16.57 -2.98
N GLN A 258 28.07 16.90 -2.96
CA GLN A 258 28.61 18.08 -2.30
C GLN A 258 28.12 19.38 -2.95
N ILE A 259 28.11 19.45 -4.28
CA ILE A 259 27.54 20.59 -5.02
C ILE A 259 26.08 20.75 -4.64
N LEU A 260 25.26 19.69 -4.68
CA LEU A 260 23.85 19.73 -4.30
C LEU A 260 23.67 20.23 -2.86
N CYS A 261 24.49 19.74 -1.92
CA CYS A 261 24.45 20.19 -0.52
C CYS A 261 24.70 21.69 -0.40
N SER A 262 25.60 22.27 -1.22
CA SER A 262 25.92 23.71 -1.15
C SER A 262 24.75 24.63 -1.57
N TYR A 263 23.80 24.12 -2.37
CA TYR A 263 22.57 24.84 -2.74
C TYR A 263 21.41 24.63 -1.76
N ILE A 264 21.61 23.84 -0.70
CA ILE A 264 20.59 23.55 0.31
C ILE A 264 20.91 24.33 1.59
N ASP A 265 19.88 24.96 2.16
CA ASP A 265 20.00 25.71 3.40
C ASP A 265 20.56 24.82 4.54
N PRO A 266 21.56 25.29 5.33
CA PRO A 266 22.18 24.51 6.40
C PRO A 266 21.22 23.92 7.42
N HIS A 267 20.05 24.54 7.61
CA HIS A 267 18.95 23.98 8.43
C HIS A 267 18.61 22.54 8.05
N TYR A 268 18.74 22.17 6.77
CA TYR A 268 18.41 20.85 6.26
C TYR A 268 19.61 19.89 6.17
N TYR A 269 20.82 20.27 6.58
CA TYR A 269 21.96 19.34 6.59
C TYR A 269 21.72 18.05 7.40
N PRO A 270 21.06 18.07 8.57
CA PRO A 270 20.68 16.84 9.26
C PRO A 270 19.80 15.92 8.38
N VAL A 271 18.93 16.50 7.55
CA VAL A 271 18.08 15.74 6.62
C VAL A 271 18.93 15.08 5.53
N LEU A 272 19.92 15.79 4.98
CA LEU A 272 20.80 15.27 3.94
C LEU A 272 21.66 14.11 4.45
N GLU A 273 22.26 14.25 5.63
CA GLU A 273 23.05 13.20 6.25
C GLU A 273 22.20 11.96 6.55
N LEU A 274 20.98 12.14 7.08
CA LEU A 274 20.10 11.00 7.34
C LEU A 274 19.61 10.33 6.05
N LEU A 275 19.38 11.09 4.97
CA LEU A 275 19.11 10.52 3.64
C LEU A 275 20.30 9.72 3.11
N MET A 276 21.52 10.22 3.29
CA MET A 276 22.74 9.52 2.92
C MET A 276 22.99 8.30 3.80
N LEU A 277 22.55 8.29 5.07
CA LEU A 277 22.47 7.08 5.90
C LEU A 277 21.27 6.17 5.54
N GLY A 278 20.64 6.42 4.40
CA GLY A 278 19.63 5.57 3.81
C GLY A 278 18.25 5.69 4.46
N MET A 279 17.99 6.69 5.32
CA MET A 279 16.63 6.90 5.83
C MET A 279 15.67 7.28 4.69
N ILE A 280 14.43 6.79 4.78
CA ILE A 280 13.38 7.16 3.81
C ILE A 280 12.50 8.28 4.36
N GLY A 281 11.84 9.03 3.48
CA GLY A 281 11.06 10.22 3.85
C GLY A 281 10.03 10.00 4.97
N SER A 282 9.34 8.86 4.98
CA SER A 282 8.39 8.55 6.06
C SER A 282 9.06 8.25 7.40
N GLU A 283 10.30 7.76 7.42
CA GLU A 283 11.09 7.55 8.63
C GLU A 283 11.61 8.88 9.18
N LEU A 284 12.07 9.77 8.30
CA LEU A 284 12.51 11.12 8.66
C LEU A 284 11.38 11.91 9.36
N GLU A 285 10.18 11.89 8.80
CA GLU A 285 9.01 12.56 9.41
C GLU A 285 8.59 11.98 10.77
N ALA A 286 9.00 10.75 11.09
CA ALA A 286 8.67 10.07 12.35
C ALA A 286 9.84 10.11 13.37
N LEU A 287 10.96 10.74 13.01
CA LEU A 287 12.17 10.73 13.82
C LEU A 287 12.02 11.62 15.06
N GLN A 288 12.18 11.00 16.22
CA GLN A 288 12.03 11.63 17.53
C GLN A 288 13.35 11.55 18.30
N LYS A 289 13.58 12.50 19.21
CA LYS A 289 14.80 12.61 20.02
C LYS A 289 15.12 11.31 20.75
N ARG A 290 14.09 10.63 21.28
CA ARG A 290 14.24 9.33 21.97
C ARG A 290 14.85 8.21 21.13
N HIS A 291 14.83 8.32 19.80
CA HIS A 291 15.39 7.32 18.90
C HIS A 291 16.91 7.44 18.74
N ILE A 292 17.54 8.52 19.22
CA ILE A 292 18.97 8.77 19.11
C ILE A 292 19.57 8.71 20.50
N LYS A 293 20.37 7.68 20.80
CA LYS A 293 21.05 7.50 22.10
C LYS A 293 22.35 6.70 21.92
N GLY A 294 23.39 7.06 22.66
CA GLY A 294 24.63 6.28 22.76
C GLY A 294 25.32 6.03 21.41
N GLY A 295 25.36 7.05 20.53
CA GLY A 295 25.95 6.91 19.19
C GLY A 295 25.14 6.04 18.22
N VAL A 296 23.89 5.71 18.55
CA VAL A 296 23.02 4.86 17.71
C VAL A 296 21.70 5.56 17.42
N LEU A 297 21.29 5.51 16.14
CA LEU A 297 19.99 5.92 15.66
C LEU A 297 19.09 4.68 15.45
N THR A 298 18.00 4.60 16.19
CA THR A 298 17.05 3.48 16.16
C THR A 298 15.83 3.79 15.29
N VAL A 299 15.73 3.16 14.11
CA VAL A 299 14.64 3.46 13.18
C VAL A 299 13.42 2.58 13.49
N ARG A 300 12.48 3.09 14.30
CA ARG A 300 11.32 2.31 14.79
C ARG A 300 9.97 2.69 14.19
N CYS A 301 9.82 3.93 13.76
CA CYS A 301 8.53 4.49 13.33
C CYS A 301 8.58 5.01 11.88
N ALA A 302 7.40 5.18 11.28
CA ALA A 302 7.24 5.87 10.00
C ALA A 302 5.88 6.58 9.94
N VAL A 303 5.80 7.71 9.25
CA VAL A 303 4.52 8.41 9.00
C VAL A 303 3.87 7.88 7.74
N ALA A 304 2.60 7.51 7.84
CA ALA A 304 1.72 7.27 6.69
C ALA A 304 0.61 8.32 6.66
N ARG A 305 -0.01 8.49 5.50
CA ARG A 305 -1.16 9.39 5.33
C ARG A 305 -2.31 8.61 4.71
N ASP A 306 -3.53 8.85 5.18
CA ASP A 306 -4.74 8.31 4.55
C ASP A 306 -5.26 9.21 3.41
N ARG A 307 -6.47 8.92 2.91
CA ARG A 307 -7.09 9.67 1.81
C ARG A 307 -7.43 11.11 2.19
N LYS A 308 -7.81 11.38 3.45
CA LYS A 308 -8.16 12.72 3.93
C LYS A 308 -6.91 13.53 4.28
N GLY A 309 -5.73 12.93 4.17
CA GLY A 309 -4.46 13.56 4.52
C GLY A 309 -4.11 13.43 6.00
N MET A 310 -4.92 12.72 6.80
CA MET A 310 -4.65 12.49 8.21
C MET A 310 -3.39 11.64 8.35
N ARG A 311 -2.53 12.02 9.30
CA ARG A 311 -1.25 11.36 9.55
C ARG A 311 -1.45 10.18 10.51
N HIS A 312 -0.85 9.05 10.19
CA HIS A 312 -0.84 7.84 11.00
C HIS A 312 0.60 7.56 11.40
N LEU A 313 0.90 7.58 12.70
CA LEU A 313 2.20 7.17 13.21
C LEU A 313 2.25 5.63 13.24
N LYS A 314 2.94 5.06 12.27
CA LYS A 314 3.12 3.61 12.19
C LYS A 314 4.36 3.21 12.97
N PHE A 315 4.15 2.50 14.06
CA PHE A 315 5.15 1.56 14.55
C PHE A 315 5.32 0.47 13.49
N LYS A 316 6.51 -0.15 13.39
CA LYS A 316 6.79 -1.14 12.34
C LYS A 316 6.60 -2.61 12.81
N PRO A 317 5.38 -3.16 12.93
CA PRO A 317 5.20 -4.57 13.30
C PRO A 317 5.29 -5.51 12.09
N LYS A 318 4.71 -5.16 10.92
CA LYS A 318 4.58 -6.06 9.75
C LYS A 318 5.84 -6.18 8.87
N ASN A 319 6.77 -5.24 9.00
CA ASN A 319 8.06 -5.26 8.32
C ASN A 319 9.15 -5.17 9.38
N TRP A 320 9.26 -6.19 10.23
CA TRP A 320 10.22 -6.20 11.34
C TRP A 320 11.65 -5.94 10.86
N TYR A 321 12.01 -6.44 9.67
CA TYR A 321 13.28 -6.18 8.98
C TYR A 321 13.56 -4.70 8.66
N ARG A 322 12.54 -3.82 8.72
CA ARG A 322 12.73 -2.37 8.58
C ARG A 322 13.05 -1.69 9.90
N LYS A 323 12.91 -2.37 11.05
CA LYS A 323 13.52 -1.92 12.29
C LYS A 323 15.02 -2.17 12.16
N ARG A 324 15.80 -1.14 12.39
CA ARG A 324 17.25 -1.21 12.27
C ARG A 324 17.91 -0.19 13.17
N ASP A 325 19.14 -0.48 13.52
CA ASP A 325 20.00 0.37 14.30
C ASP A 325 21.10 0.86 13.37
N VAL A 326 21.25 2.17 13.30
CA VAL A 326 22.20 2.86 12.44
C VAL A 326 23.26 3.43 13.36
N PRO A 327 24.47 2.86 13.39
CA PRO A 327 25.61 3.47 14.07
C PRO A 327 25.86 4.86 13.50
N LEU A 328 26.03 5.85 14.37
CA LEU A 328 26.33 7.22 13.99
C LEU A 328 27.82 7.46 14.12
N THR A 329 28.40 8.10 13.11
CA THR A 329 29.73 8.67 13.25
C THR A 329 29.70 9.88 14.17
N GLY A 330 30.83 10.23 14.79
CA GLY A 330 30.90 11.38 15.71
C GLY A 330 30.41 12.69 15.07
N ARG A 331 30.69 12.86 13.78
CA ARG A 331 30.22 14.00 12.97
C ARG A 331 28.69 14.04 12.88
N VAL A 332 28.06 12.93 12.49
CA VAL A 332 26.59 12.89 12.34
C VAL A 332 25.91 13.00 13.70
N GLN A 333 26.47 12.37 14.74
CA GLN A 333 25.95 12.51 16.09
C GLN A 333 25.91 13.98 16.53
N SER A 334 27.03 14.70 16.39
CA SER A 334 27.12 16.12 16.75
C SER A 334 26.10 16.97 15.99
N LEU A 335 25.94 16.71 14.68
CA LEU A 335 24.95 17.40 13.85
C LEU A 335 23.52 17.15 14.31
N LEU A 336 23.18 15.91 14.68
CA LEU A 336 21.85 15.57 15.18
C LEU A 336 21.60 16.15 16.56
N GLU A 337 22.60 16.21 17.43
CA GLU A 337 22.50 16.87 18.73
C GLU A 337 22.19 18.37 18.59
N GLN A 338 22.84 19.06 17.65
CA GLN A 338 22.52 20.45 17.31
C GLN A 338 21.09 20.60 16.76
N ALA A 339 20.65 19.70 15.88
CA ALA A 339 19.27 19.70 15.38
C ALA A 339 18.24 19.47 16.51
N MET A 340 18.54 18.57 17.45
CA MET A 340 17.70 18.34 18.62
C MET A 340 17.65 19.55 19.56
N ALA A 341 18.76 20.26 19.73
CA ALA A 341 18.84 21.46 20.56
C ALA A 341 18.06 22.65 19.96
N THR A 342 17.99 22.75 18.62
CA THR A 342 17.24 23.83 17.93
C THR A 342 15.75 23.52 17.76
N ALA A 343 15.35 22.26 17.82
CA ALA A 343 13.95 21.83 17.79
C ALA A 343 13.25 22.06 19.15
N THR A 344 12.94 23.33 19.47
CA THR A 344 12.35 23.76 20.75
C THR A 344 10.90 24.21 20.67
N ARG A 345 10.30 24.27 19.47
CA ARG A 345 8.95 24.80 19.27
C ARG A 345 7.91 24.09 20.15
N ASP A 346 7.12 24.90 20.84
CA ASP A 346 5.96 24.44 21.59
C ASP A 346 4.78 24.11 20.68
N GLY A 347 3.96 23.16 21.13
CA GLY A 347 2.78 22.68 20.41
C GLY A 347 2.74 21.16 20.31
N VAL A 348 1.72 20.66 19.64
CA VAL A 348 1.43 19.23 19.56
C VAL A 348 1.27 18.82 18.10
N VAL A 349 1.93 17.74 17.72
CA VAL A 349 1.72 17.04 16.46
C VAL A 349 0.72 15.92 16.71
N THR A 350 -0.45 16.05 16.10
CA THR A 350 -1.51 15.04 16.19
C THR A 350 -1.41 14.04 15.06
N PHE A 351 -1.70 12.79 15.41
CA PHE A 351 -1.85 11.66 14.50
C PHE A 351 -3.21 10.99 14.78
N ALA A 352 -3.64 10.13 13.87
CA ALA A 352 -4.82 9.30 14.07
C ALA A 352 -4.69 8.41 15.34
N ASN A 353 -5.83 7.90 15.81
CA ASN A 353 -5.97 7.11 17.03
C ASN A 353 -5.54 7.88 18.29
N ASP A 354 -5.85 9.18 18.32
CA ASP A 354 -5.61 10.08 19.46
C ASP A 354 -4.16 10.15 19.93
N ILE A 355 -3.22 9.84 19.03
CA ILE A 355 -1.78 9.96 19.31
C ILE A 355 -1.39 11.43 19.16
N ALA A 356 -1.03 12.06 20.28
CA ALA A 356 -0.51 13.41 20.36
C ALA A 356 0.94 13.39 20.85
N ILE A 357 1.85 14.01 20.12
CA ILE A 357 3.27 14.08 20.49
C ILE A 357 3.70 15.55 20.50
N PRO A 358 4.34 16.04 21.58
CA PRO A 358 4.86 17.41 21.60
C PRO A 358 5.81 17.67 20.43
N ALA A 359 5.68 18.83 19.78
CA ALA A 359 6.45 19.16 18.57
C ALA A 359 7.97 19.17 18.83
N ASN A 360 8.39 19.62 20.01
CA ASN A 360 9.78 19.60 20.48
C ASN A 360 10.36 18.19 20.71
N GLN A 361 9.59 17.12 20.55
CA GLN A 361 10.11 15.74 20.61
C GLN A 361 10.64 15.25 19.26
N PHE A 362 10.34 15.95 18.16
CA PHE A 362 10.85 15.62 16.84
C PHE A 362 12.26 16.20 16.64
N VAL A 363 13.09 15.48 15.89
CA VAL A 363 14.48 15.91 15.60
C VAL A 363 14.52 16.92 14.47
N LEU A 364 13.61 16.77 13.49
CA LEU A 364 13.61 17.52 12.25
C LEU A 364 12.41 18.46 12.19
N THR A 365 12.65 19.68 11.71
CA THR A 365 11.63 20.71 11.47
C THR A 365 11.79 21.29 10.07
N MET A 366 10.75 21.97 9.57
CA MET A 366 10.91 22.92 8.47
C MET A 366 11.57 24.20 8.98
N LYS A 367 12.09 25.06 8.09
CA LYS A 367 12.78 26.31 8.46
C LYS A 367 11.91 27.29 9.28
N ASP A 368 10.59 27.23 9.11
CA ASP A 368 9.61 28.00 9.89
C ASP A 368 9.28 27.37 11.27
N GLY A 369 9.98 26.31 11.65
CA GLY A 369 9.77 25.53 12.87
C GLY A 369 8.57 24.58 12.82
N SER A 370 7.81 24.52 11.73
CA SER A 370 6.72 23.56 11.59
C SER A 370 7.25 22.12 11.52
N PRO A 371 6.41 21.09 11.83
CA PRO A 371 6.85 19.70 11.75
C PRO A 371 7.40 19.35 10.38
N PHE A 372 8.54 18.65 10.34
CA PHE A 372 9.15 18.28 9.06
C PHE A 372 8.18 17.53 8.15
N ASN A 373 8.13 17.94 6.89
CA ASN A 373 7.25 17.36 5.88
C ASN A 373 8.07 17.01 4.65
N TYR A 374 8.26 15.71 4.40
CA TYR A 374 9.16 15.24 3.35
C TYR A 374 8.70 15.67 1.95
N ASN A 375 7.39 15.70 1.69
CA ASN A 375 6.87 16.13 0.39
C ASN A 375 7.13 17.63 0.14
N SER A 376 7.05 18.44 1.19
CA SER A 376 7.33 19.88 1.13
C SER A 376 8.83 20.07 0.91
N PHE A 377 9.69 19.48 1.74
CA PHE A 377 11.14 19.44 1.56
C PHE A 377 11.53 19.05 0.12
N ARG A 378 10.97 17.96 -0.41
CA ARG A 378 11.26 17.51 -1.78
C ARG A 378 10.95 18.58 -2.82
N LYS A 379 9.77 19.21 -2.73
CA LYS A 379 9.30 20.16 -3.74
C LYS A 379 9.96 21.53 -3.62
N THR A 380 10.16 22.01 -2.39
CA THR A 380 10.52 23.41 -2.13
C THR A 380 12.01 23.59 -1.85
N VAL A 381 12.71 22.54 -1.41
CA VAL A 381 14.13 22.58 -1.08
C VAL A 381 14.90 21.76 -2.10
N TRP A 382 14.74 20.44 -2.09
CA TRP A 382 15.52 19.51 -2.92
C TRP A 382 15.41 19.78 -4.43
N ASN A 383 14.18 19.83 -4.97
CA ASN A 383 13.98 20.06 -6.41
C ASN A 383 14.48 21.45 -6.85
N LYS A 384 14.41 22.46 -5.97
CA LYS A 384 14.93 23.79 -6.27
C LYS A 384 16.45 23.80 -6.26
N ALA A 385 17.06 23.12 -5.30
CA ALA A 385 18.51 22.98 -5.19
C ALA A 385 19.11 22.24 -6.41
N LEU A 386 18.51 21.13 -6.83
CA LEU A 386 18.92 20.43 -8.07
C LEU A 386 18.87 21.37 -9.28
N LYS A 387 17.77 22.12 -9.44
CA LYS A 387 17.64 23.08 -10.54
C LYS A 387 18.69 24.19 -10.46
N ALA A 388 18.98 24.70 -9.27
CA ALA A 388 19.98 25.75 -9.06
C ALA A 388 21.41 25.23 -9.31
N ALA A 389 21.68 23.97 -8.97
CA ALA A 389 22.93 23.28 -9.22
C ALA A 389 23.15 22.87 -10.69
N GLY A 390 22.19 23.15 -11.58
CA GLY A 390 22.25 22.70 -12.98
C GLY A 390 22.18 21.19 -13.14
N MET A 391 21.68 20.47 -12.13
CA MET A 391 21.63 19.02 -12.11
C MET A 391 20.31 18.48 -12.65
N GLU A 392 20.39 17.30 -13.23
CA GLU A 392 19.23 16.57 -13.70
C GLU A 392 18.24 16.21 -12.57
N PRO A 393 16.93 16.12 -12.86
CA PRO A 393 15.93 15.79 -11.86
C PRO A 393 16.11 14.39 -11.24
N ARG A 394 16.62 14.34 -10.01
CA ARG A 394 16.71 13.12 -9.18
C ARG A 394 15.81 13.20 -7.96
N VAL A 395 15.31 12.06 -7.49
CA VAL A 395 14.51 12.00 -6.25
C VAL A 395 15.42 11.84 -5.03
N PRO A 396 15.06 12.34 -3.82
CA PRO A 396 15.91 12.18 -2.64
C PRO A 396 16.14 10.71 -2.26
N TYR A 397 15.27 9.79 -2.71
CA TYR A 397 15.47 8.35 -2.53
C TYR A 397 16.73 7.82 -3.25
N ALA A 398 17.29 8.55 -4.22
CA ALA A 398 18.56 8.21 -4.86
C ALA A 398 19.74 8.24 -3.86
N ALA A 399 19.68 9.04 -2.79
CA ALA A 399 20.69 9.03 -1.72
C ALA A 399 20.82 7.64 -1.06
N ARG A 400 19.69 6.94 -0.91
CA ARG A 400 19.68 5.56 -0.39
C ARG A 400 20.34 4.56 -1.34
N HIS A 401 20.21 4.75 -2.66
CA HIS A 401 20.95 3.94 -3.65
C HIS A 401 22.43 4.30 -3.68
N THR A 402 22.73 5.59 -3.52
CA THR A 402 24.09 6.11 -3.44
C THR A 402 24.84 5.48 -2.27
N LEU A 403 24.24 5.47 -1.08
CA LEU A 403 24.81 4.80 0.09
C LEU A 403 25.19 3.35 -0.17
N VAL A 404 24.33 2.59 -0.87
CA VAL A 404 24.58 1.17 -1.15
C VAL A 404 25.85 1.02 -1.99
N GLN A 405 25.96 1.78 -3.09
CA GLN A 405 27.12 1.69 -3.96
C GLN A 405 28.38 2.24 -3.29
N TRP A 406 28.29 3.37 -2.58
CA TRP A 406 29.40 3.94 -1.82
C TRP A 406 29.91 2.98 -0.74
N SER A 407 29.02 2.40 0.07
CA SER A 407 29.37 1.46 1.14
C SER A 407 30.10 0.23 0.59
N LEU A 408 29.61 -0.34 -0.52
CA LEU A 408 30.27 -1.48 -1.16
C LEU A 408 31.64 -1.10 -1.71
N LEU A 409 31.76 0.06 -2.35
CA LEU A 409 33.02 0.55 -2.92
C LEU A 409 34.10 0.74 -1.85
N ILE A 410 33.74 1.29 -0.69
CA ILE A 410 34.65 1.45 0.44
C ILE A 410 34.88 0.15 1.23
N GLY A 411 34.30 -0.98 0.80
CA GLY A 411 34.58 -2.31 1.36
C GLY A 411 33.69 -2.73 2.53
N MET A 412 32.52 -2.10 2.74
CA MET A 412 31.54 -2.59 3.70
C MET A 412 31.01 -3.95 3.27
N THR A 413 30.91 -4.87 4.23
CA THR A 413 30.35 -6.20 3.97
C THR A 413 28.88 -6.12 3.59
N LYS A 414 28.45 -6.97 2.64
CA LYS A 414 27.04 -7.05 2.22
C LYS A 414 26.10 -7.32 3.40
N THR A 415 26.52 -8.13 4.38
CA THR A 415 25.71 -8.45 5.57
C THR A 415 25.44 -7.19 6.39
N ARG A 416 26.48 -6.42 6.74
CA ARG A 416 26.33 -5.17 7.50
C ARG A 416 25.50 -4.14 6.74
N LEU A 417 25.64 -4.09 5.41
CA LEU A 417 24.84 -3.20 4.56
C LEU A 417 23.36 -3.57 4.55
N VAL A 418 23.00 -4.87 4.58
CA VAL A 418 21.59 -5.30 4.68
C VAL A 418 20.96 -4.80 5.97
N ASP A 419 21.68 -4.93 7.08
CA ASP A 419 21.23 -4.50 8.41
C ASP A 419 21.08 -2.98 8.47
N LEU A 420 22.06 -2.23 7.95
CA LEU A 420 22.04 -0.78 7.84
C LEU A 420 20.86 -0.26 7.00
N MET A 421 20.49 -1.01 5.96
CA MET A 421 19.40 -0.63 5.05
C MET A 421 18.04 -1.07 5.57
N GLY A 422 17.95 -2.16 6.32
CA GLY A 422 16.68 -2.79 6.71
C GLY A 422 15.92 -3.35 5.51
N HIS A 423 16.63 -4.06 4.64
CA HIS A 423 16.08 -4.78 3.49
C HIS A 423 15.53 -6.15 3.92
N SER A 424 14.44 -6.61 3.28
CA SER A 424 13.89 -7.93 3.56
C SER A 424 14.74 -9.08 3.01
N THR A 425 15.53 -8.82 1.96
CA THR A 425 16.34 -9.84 1.27
C THR A 425 17.65 -9.25 0.73
N LYS A 426 18.70 -10.08 0.69
CA LYS A 426 20.00 -9.74 0.07
C LYS A 426 19.89 -9.48 -1.43
N LYS A 427 18.97 -10.17 -2.12
CA LYS A 427 18.71 -10.01 -3.57
C LYS A 427 18.45 -8.57 -3.99
N MET A 428 17.84 -7.75 -3.13
CA MET A 428 17.60 -6.34 -3.44
C MET A 428 18.89 -5.51 -3.56
N ILE A 429 20.01 -5.95 -2.98
CA ILE A 429 21.30 -5.29 -3.16
C ILE A 429 21.88 -5.65 -4.52
N ASP A 430 21.82 -6.93 -4.90
CA ASP A 430 22.37 -7.42 -6.16
C ASP A 430 21.60 -6.85 -7.38
N GLU A 431 20.27 -6.66 -7.29
CA GLU A 431 19.48 -5.97 -8.32
C GLU A 431 19.84 -4.48 -8.50
N VAL A 432 20.40 -3.84 -7.48
CA VAL A 432 20.82 -2.42 -7.49
C VAL A 432 22.29 -2.28 -7.90
N TYR A 433 23.07 -3.36 -7.82
CA TYR A 433 24.49 -3.43 -8.22
C TYR A 433 24.70 -3.36 -9.74
N GLY A 434 23.69 -3.71 -10.53
CA GLY A 434 23.85 -3.93 -11.98
C GLY A 434 24.17 -2.70 -12.83
N SER A 435 24.03 -1.48 -12.31
CA SER A 435 24.33 -0.25 -13.05
C SER A 435 25.54 0.47 -12.45
N TYR A 436 26.73 0.18 -13.00
CA TYR A 436 27.95 0.94 -12.72
C TYR A 436 27.81 2.38 -13.20
N ARG A 437 28.35 3.34 -12.44
CA ARG A 437 28.45 4.74 -12.84
C ARG A 437 29.91 5.12 -13.01
N GLN A 438 30.25 5.65 -14.18
CA GLN A 438 31.61 6.11 -14.48
C GLN A 438 32.01 7.24 -13.51
N GLY A 439 33.27 7.25 -13.07
CA GLY A 439 33.81 8.21 -12.09
C GLY A 439 33.65 7.80 -10.62
N LEU A 440 32.87 6.75 -10.33
CA LEU A 440 32.60 6.35 -8.94
C LEU A 440 33.84 5.78 -8.24
N VAL A 441 34.65 4.99 -8.93
CA VAL A 441 35.80 4.29 -8.32
C VAL A 441 36.89 5.28 -7.91
N GLU A 442 37.04 6.34 -8.70
CA GLU A 442 38.00 7.42 -8.52
C GLU A 442 37.73 8.22 -7.22
N GLU A 443 36.48 8.25 -6.76
CA GLU A 443 36.09 8.97 -5.54
C GLU A 443 36.19 8.12 -4.25
N ARG A 444 36.63 6.86 -4.35
CA ARG A 444 36.63 5.89 -3.23
C ARG A 444 37.21 6.43 -1.92
N GLU A 445 38.36 7.08 -1.96
CA GLU A 445 39.00 7.64 -0.75
C GLU A 445 38.20 8.82 -0.19
N ARG A 446 37.81 9.75 -1.06
CA ARG A 446 37.04 10.94 -0.67
C ARG A 446 35.67 10.57 -0.10
N ILE A 447 35.07 9.49 -0.57
CA ILE A 447 33.81 8.95 -0.04
C ILE A 447 33.99 8.50 1.42
N LEU A 448 35.10 7.80 1.73
CA LEU A 448 35.40 7.44 3.11
C LEU A 448 35.64 8.69 3.97
N ASP A 449 36.36 9.69 3.45
CA ASP A 449 36.59 10.96 4.15
C ASP A 449 35.27 11.68 4.48
N TYR A 450 34.32 11.68 3.55
CA TYR A 450 33.00 12.27 3.73
C TYR A 450 32.14 11.51 4.76
N LEU A 451 32.11 10.18 4.68
CA LEU A 451 31.32 9.33 5.59
C LEU A 451 31.94 9.27 7.00
N GLY A 452 33.27 9.37 7.10
CA GLY A 452 34.06 9.22 8.31
C GLY A 452 34.68 7.83 8.43
N GLU A 453 35.92 7.73 8.93
CA GLU A 453 36.62 6.45 9.12
C GLU A 453 35.95 5.54 10.15
N ASP A 454 35.20 6.11 11.10
CA ASP A 454 34.37 5.40 12.08
C ASP A 454 33.07 4.85 11.48
N PHE A 455 32.78 5.13 10.20
CA PHE A 455 31.69 4.49 9.48
C PHE A 455 31.98 3.01 9.16
N LEU A 456 33.23 2.67 8.88
CA LEU A 456 33.66 1.28 8.68
C LEU A 456 33.99 0.59 10.00
N ALA A 457 33.66 -0.70 10.12
CA ALA A 457 34.18 -1.49 11.22
C ALA A 457 35.71 -1.63 11.07
N LEU A 458 36.43 -1.80 12.18
CA LEU A 458 37.90 -1.88 12.17
C LEU A 458 38.43 -2.93 11.20
N GLU A 459 37.82 -4.12 11.15
CA GLU A 459 38.20 -5.18 10.21
C GLU A 459 37.89 -4.82 8.74
N GLU A 460 36.78 -4.14 8.48
CA GLU A 460 36.46 -3.65 7.13
C GLU A 460 37.49 -2.60 6.70
N MET A 461 37.85 -1.68 7.60
CA MET A 461 38.87 -0.67 7.36
C MET A 461 40.26 -1.28 7.15
N LYS A 462 40.62 -2.31 7.94
CA LYS A 462 41.88 -3.04 7.81
C LYS A 462 42.02 -3.70 6.44
N LEU A 463 40.95 -4.32 5.95
CA LEU A 463 40.95 -4.99 4.65
C LEU A 463 40.91 -3.99 3.49
N ALA A 464 40.06 -2.96 3.59
CA ALA A 464 39.79 -2.03 2.50
C ALA A 464 40.80 -0.88 2.40
N PHE A 465 41.39 -0.45 3.52
CA PHE A 465 42.31 0.68 3.62
C PHE A 465 43.44 0.40 4.65
N PRO A 466 44.33 -0.57 4.38
CA PRO A 466 45.31 -1.06 5.37
C PRO A 466 46.28 0.01 5.89
N GLU A 467 46.66 0.98 5.04
CA GLU A 467 47.52 2.10 5.44
C GLU A 467 46.84 3.07 6.40
N ARG A 468 45.53 3.35 6.19
CA ARG A 468 44.74 4.20 7.09
C ARG A 468 44.51 3.50 8.43
N TYR A 469 44.22 2.19 8.38
CA TYR A 469 44.12 1.37 9.58
C TYR A 469 45.40 1.42 10.43
N ARG A 470 46.57 1.23 9.81
CA ARG A 470 47.86 1.33 10.52
C ARG A 470 48.08 2.69 11.18
N ARG A 471 47.81 3.78 10.44
CA ARG A 471 47.91 5.14 10.98
C ARG A 471 46.99 5.37 12.18
N ARG A 472 45.72 4.96 12.07
CA ARG A 472 44.74 5.09 13.16
C ARG A 472 45.15 4.31 14.39
N MET A 473 45.64 3.08 14.24
CA MET A 473 46.09 2.28 15.38
C MET A 473 47.33 2.88 16.05
N ALA A 474 48.28 3.42 15.28
CA ALA A 474 49.45 4.11 15.82
C ALA A 474 49.10 5.38 16.62
N THR A 475 48.00 6.07 16.27
CA THR A 475 47.52 7.23 17.03
C THR A 475 46.64 6.89 18.24
N THR A 476 46.18 5.64 18.35
CA THR A 476 45.26 5.19 19.42
C THR A 476 45.98 4.37 20.50
N GLU A 477 47.27 4.05 20.33
CA GLU A 477 48.08 3.48 21.40
C GLU A 477 48.27 4.52 22.52
N PRO A 478 47.90 4.22 23.78
CA PRO A 478 48.42 4.99 24.90
C PRO A 478 49.93 4.76 24.95
N ALA A 479 50.70 5.82 25.15
CA ALA A 479 52.11 5.74 25.50
C ALA A 479 52.26 4.92 26.79
N HIS A 480 52.37 3.60 26.67
CA HIS A 480 52.70 2.72 27.78
C HIS A 480 54.18 2.34 27.64
N GLU A 481 54.96 2.94 28.53
CA GLU A 481 56.31 2.53 28.87
C GLU A 481 56.41 1.01 28.97
N THR A 482 57.46 0.50 28.36
CA THR A 482 57.92 -0.88 28.45
C THR A 482 58.14 -1.30 29.91
N ALA A 483 57.16 -1.98 30.50
CA ALA A 483 57.39 -2.82 31.67
C ALA A 483 57.47 -4.28 31.23
N LYS A 484 58.70 -4.82 31.21
CA LYS A 484 58.97 -6.25 31.04
C LYS A 484 58.15 -7.06 32.05
N ALA A 485 57.25 -7.91 31.56
CA ALA A 485 56.67 -8.97 32.37
C ALA A 485 57.71 -10.10 32.58
N PRO A 486 57.95 -10.57 33.81
CA PRO A 486 58.71 -11.80 34.04
C PRO A 486 57.84 -13.00 33.67
N GLY A 487 58.38 -13.90 32.86
CA GLY A 487 57.69 -15.11 32.43
C GLY A 487 57.61 -16.17 33.53
N LEU A 488 56.63 -17.07 33.40
CA LEU A 488 56.60 -18.47 33.87
C LEU A 488 55.23 -19.12 33.50
N PRO A 489 55.08 -20.46 33.50
CA PRO A 489 54.95 -21.24 32.27
C PRO A 489 53.58 -21.92 32.10
N ALA A 490 53.44 -22.61 30.98
CA ALA A 490 52.28 -23.38 30.56
C ALA A 490 51.82 -24.46 31.55
N THR A 491 50.51 -24.51 31.79
CA THR A 491 49.77 -25.73 32.15
C THR A 491 48.41 -25.71 31.45
N PHE A 492 48.30 -26.46 30.36
CA PHE A 492 47.01 -26.83 29.76
C PHE A 492 46.49 -28.07 30.48
N GLY A 493 45.41 -27.91 31.24
CA GLY A 493 44.61 -29.01 31.79
C GLY A 493 43.24 -29.04 31.13
N GLN A 494 42.92 -30.12 30.44
CA GLN A 494 41.56 -30.46 29.99
C GLN A 494 40.66 -30.73 31.20
N SER A 495 39.39 -30.28 31.14
CA SER A 495 38.20 -31.09 31.53
C SER A 495 36.92 -30.23 31.67
N PHE A 496 35.96 -30.54 30.79
CA PHE A 496 34.49 -30.63 30.96
C PHE A 496 33.67 -29.55 31.69
N GLY A 497 32.64 -29.09 30.98
CA GLY A 497 31.47 -28.43 31.55
C GLY A 497 30.38 -28.21 30.49
N GLN A 498 29.74 -29.30 30.03
CA GLN A 498 28.46 -29.22 29.32
C GLN A 498 27.41 -28.61 30.25
N SER A 499 26.64 -27.63 29.77
CA SER A 499 25.25 -27.48 30.21
C SER A 499 24.38 -27.13 29.02
N GLN A 500 23.39 -28.00 28.80
CA GLN A 500 22.35 -27.88 27.81
C GLN A 500 21.35 -26.80 28.21
N GLY A 501 20.83 -26.08 27.23
CA GLY A 501 19.68 -25.19 27.38
C GLY A 501 18.82 -25.26 26.13
N LEU A 502 17.85 -26.18 26.17
CA LEU A 502 16.85 -26.49 25.16
C LEU A 502 16.01 -25.25 24.78
N TYR A 503 15.88 -25.00 23.48
CA TYR A 503 14.82 -24.15 22.93
C TYR A 503 13.58 -25.04 22.68
N PRO A 504 12.42 -24.76 23.30
CA PRO A 504 11.15 -25.24 22.80
C PRO A 504 10.65 -24.29 21.71
N ASP A 505 10.65 -24.79 20.48
CA ASP A 505 9.80 -24.28 19.40
C ASP A 505 8.34 -24.31 19.86
N ASN A 506 7.69 -23.15 19.89
CA ASN A 506 6.23 -23.06 19.88
C ASN A 506 5.84 -21.78 19.12
N TYR A 507 5.50 -21.98 17.84
CA TYR A 507 4.61 -21.09 17.10
C TYR A 507 3.22 -21.10 17.75
N PRO A 508 2.59 -19.94 17.86
CA PRO A 508 1.36 -19.73 17.11
C PRO A 508 1.44 -18.63 16.04
#